data_AF-A0A847SED1-F1
#
_entry.id   AF-A0A847SED1-F1
#
_cell.length_a   1.000
_cell.length_b   1.000
_cell.length_c   1.000
_cell.angle_alpha   90.00
_cell.angle_beta   90.00
_cell.angle_gamma   90.00
#
_symmetry.space_group_name_H-M   'P 1'
#
loop_
_entity.id
_entity.type
_entity.pdbx_description
1 polymer ?
#
loop_
_entity_poly.entity_id
_entity_poly.type
_entity_poly.pdbx_seq_one_letter_code
_entity_poly.pdbx_strand_id
1 'polypeptide(L)'
;MDSRIKQQHFMSWHGSPKSGSAYIKEWHEVNYRLQKLKFFGGSLSLSIYPEPDSGTLDVSVESSGGYYFISSTYNNGLTDSITEVRTYNGMIHNYPSVEMYGHLWPGSLLCRDYTIVEQVFKDFFERGVVPESILS
;
A
#
# COMPACT_ATOMS: atom_id res chain seq x y z
N MET A 1 1.76 26.78 -21.29
CA MET A 1 1.37 25.60 -20.49
C MET A 1 2.39 25.47 -19.38
N ASP A 2 1.96 25.67 -18.14
CA ASP A 2 2.84 25.80 -16.99
C ASP A 2 3.46 24.44 -16.61
N SER A 3 4.77 24.35 -16.76
CA SER A 3 5.57 23.19 -16.38
C SER A 3 5.83 23.22 -14.88
N ARG A 4 5.17 22.28 -14.16
CA ARG A 4 5.51 21.69 -12.84
C ARG A 4 4.34 21.75 -11.84
N ILE A 5 3.29 20.97 -12.07
CA ILE A 5 2.52 20.47 -10.94
C ILE A 5 3.46 19.52 -10.19
N LYS A 6 3.89 19.91 -8.98
CA LYS A 6 4.66 19.01 -8.13
C LYS A 6 3.74 17.87 -7.72
N GLN A 7 4.14 16.64 -8.02
CA GLN A 7 3.49 15.45 -7.47
C GLN A 7 3.51 15.54 -5.95
N GLN A 8 2.36 15.25 -5.34
CA GLN A 8 2.16 15.23 -3.90
C GLN A 8 1.67 13.85 -3.50
N HIS A 9 2.04 13.40 -2.32
CA HIS A 9 1.48 12.19 -1.77
C HIS A 9 0.17 12.51 -1.04
N PHE A 10 -0.86 11.73 -1.29
CA PHE A 10 -2.10 11.77 -0.52
C PHE A 10 -2.21 10.47 0.27
N MET A 11 -2.35 10.58 1.58
CA MET A 11 -2.45 9.43 2.47
C MET A 11 -3.83 9.39 3.11
N SER A 12 -4.43 8.20 3.16
CA SER A 12 -5.64 7.93 3.94
C SER A 12 -5.40 6.76 4.87
N TRP A 13 -6.03 6.77 6.05
CA TRP A 13 -5.92 5.70 7.03
C TRP A 13 -7.23 5.49 7.77
N HIS A 14 -7.52 4.23 8.08
CA HIS A 14 -8.71 3.82 8.82
C HIS A 14 -8.33 2.92 9.99
N GLY A 15 -8.98 3.09 11.13
CA GLY A 15 -8.73 2.29 12.33
C GLY A 15 -8.42 3.12 13.57
N SER A 16 -8.11 2.41 14.65
CA SER A 16 -7.89 3.00 15.98
C SER A 16 -6.54 3.74 16.05
N PRO A 17 -6.46 4.93 16.69
CA PRO A 17 -7.51 5.61 17.44
C PRO A 17 -8.40 6.55 16.62
N LYS A 18 -8.03 6.89 15.37
CA LYS A 18 -8.81 7.80 14.53
C LYS A 18 -8.45 7.66 13.06
N SER A 19 -9.46 7.48 12.20
CA SER A 19 -9.34 7.55 10.74
C SER A 19 -9.10 8.98 10.25
N GLY A 20 -8.53 9.12 9.07
CA GLY A 20 -8.32 10.45 8.46
C GLY A 20 -7.59 10.37 7.13
N SER A 21 -7.34 11.55 6.56
CA SER A 21 -6.55 11.70 5.35
C SER A 21 -5.82 13.04 5.34
N ALA A 22 -4.70 13.11 4.62
CA ALA A 22 -3.90 14.31 4.47
C ALA A 22 -2.97 14.22 3.26
N TYR A 23 -2.57 15.37 2.74
CA TYR A 23 -1.40 15.46 1.86
C TYR A 23 -0.13 15.37 2.70
N ILE A 24 0.81 14.53 2.26
CA ILE A 24 2.03 14.21 2.99
C ILE A 24 3.24 14.68 2.21
N LYS A 25 4.19 15.28 2.92
CA LYS A 25 5.44 15.78 2.33
C LYS A 25 6.65 15.01 2.82
N GLU A 26 6.59 14.48 4.04
CA GLU A 26 7.73 13.85 4.69
C GLU A 26 7.46 12.38 5.00
N TRP A 27 8.46 11.53 4.74
CA TRP A 27 8.38 10.08 5.00
C TRP A 27 8.02 9.77 6.46
N HIS A 28 8.48 10.58 7.42
CA HIS A 28 8.20 10.38 8.83
C HIS A 28 6.69 10.33 9.14
N GLU A 29 5.87 11.07 8.41
CA GLU A 29 4.42 11.07 8.59
C GLU A 29 3.79 9.73 8.15
N VAL A 30 4.28 9.16 7.04
CA VAL A 30 3.88 7.83 6.56
C VAL A 30 4.33 6.76 7.54
N ASN A 31 5.60 6.77 7.93
CA ASN A 31 6.15 5.79 8.86
C ASN A 31 5.43 5.83 10.21
N TYR A 32 5.15 7.03 10.75
CA TYR A 32 4.38 7.17 11.98
C TYR A 32 3.04 6.43 11.90
N ARG A 33 2.33 6.51 10.78
CA ARG A 33 1.06 5.81 10.59
C ARG A 33 1.22 4.31 10.38
N LEU A 34 2.23 3.88 9.62
CA LEU A 34 2.55 2.44 9.49
C LEU A 34 2.87 1.81 10.85
N GLN A 35 3.60 2.53 11.73
CA GLN A 35 3.86 2.04 13.08
C GLN A 35 2.57 1.94 13.90
N LYS A 36 1.64 2.90 13.79
CA LYS A 36 0.33 2.77 14.44
C LYS A 36 -0.46 1.57 13.93
N LEU A 37 -0.46 1.36 12.61
CA LEU A 37 -1.12 0.22 11.97
C LEU A 37 -0.53 -1.12 12.46
N LYS A 38 0.79 -1.22 12.65
CA LYS A 38 1.44 -2.40 13.24
C LYS A 38 0.92 -2.76 14.64
N PHE A 39 0.63 -1.78 15.49
CA PHE A 39 0.20 -2.03 16.87
C PHE A 39 -1.32 -2.16 17.04
N PHE A 40 -2.10 -1.38 16.28
CA PHE A 40 -3.55 -1.27 16.47
C PHE A 40 -4.35 -1.96 15.37
N GLY A 41 -3.70 -2.42 14.30
CA GLY A 41 -4.38 -2.80 13.06
C GLY A 41 -4.99 -1.57 12.37
N GLY A 42 -5.66 -1.82 11.25
CA GLY A 42 -6.31 -0.80 10.44
C GLY A 42 -5.92 -0.92 8.98
N SER A 43 -6.23 0.12 8.21
CA SER A 43 -5.76 0.26 6.84
C SER A 43 -5.05 1.57 6.62
N LEU A 44 -4.13 1.58 5.66
CA LEU A 44 -3.44 2.77 5.19
C LEU A 44 -3.26 2.67 3.69
N SER A 45 -3.54 3.76 2.98
CA SER A 45 -3.28 3.92 1.56
C SER A 45 -2.49 5.20 1.32
N LEU A 46 -1.56 5.14 0.37
CA LEU A 46 -0.73 6.25 -0.09
C LEU A 46 -0.81 6.29 -1.61
N SER A 47 -1.22 7.43 -2.16
CA SER A 47 -1.35 7.65 -3.60
C SER A 47 -0.61 8.91 -4.04
N ILE A 48 -0.39 9.04 -5.35
CA ILE A 48 0.25 10.23 -5.95
C ILE A 48 -0.82 11.11 -6.60
N TYR A 49 -0.72 12.42 -6.36
CA TYR A 49 -1.59 13.43 -6.97
C TYR A 49 -0.78 14.54 -7.68
N PRO A 50 -1.11 14.91 -8.93
CA PRO A 50 -2.09 14.26 -9.79
C PRO A 50 -1.67 12.83 -10.13
N GLU A 51 -2.65 11.98 -10.40
CA GLU A 51 -2.42 10.58 -10.77
C GLU A 51 -1.53 10.51 -12.02
N PRO A 52 -0.50 9.64 -12.05
CA PRO A 52 0.35 9.49 -13.22
C PRO A 52 -0.37 8.75 -14.34
N ASP A 53 -0.05 9.09 -15.60
CA ASP A 53 -0.64 8.44 -16.78
C ASP A 53 -0.29 6.93 -16.89
N SER A 54 0.79 6.50 -16.24
CA SER A 54 1.25 5.11 -16.17
C SER A 54 2.12 4.88 -14.93
N GLY A 55 2.27 3.61 -14.53
CA GLY A 55 3.04 3.20 -13.35
C GLY A 55 2.16 2.86 -12.15
N THR A 56 2.78 2.78 -10.97
CA THR A 56 2.06 2.55 -9.71
C THR A 56 1.27 3.81 -9.34
N LEU A 57 -0.04 3.65 -9.10
CA LEU A 57 -0.94 4.75 -8.77
C LEU A 57 -1.04 4.96 -7.25
N ASP A 58 -1.08 3.84 -6.52
CA ASP A 58 -1.18 3.81 -5.07
C ASP A 58 -0.59 2.52 -4.51
N VAL A 59 -0.32 2.57 -3.21
CA VAL A 59 -0.04 1.41 -2.37
C VAL A 59 -0.99 1.41 -1.18
N SER A 60 -1.43 0.23 -0.78
CA SER A 60 -2.30 0.07 0.38
C SER A 60 -1.88 -1.13 1.23
N VAL A 61 -2.19 -1.04 2.53
CA VAL A 61 -2.05 -2.12 3.47
C VAL A 61 -3.25 -2.19 4.40
N GLU A 62 -3.75 -3.40 4.62
CA GLU A 62 -4.69 -3.74 5.68
C GLU A 62 -4.00 -4.63 6.70
N SER A 63 -4.24 -4.40 8.00
CA SER A 63 -3.60 -5.18 9.06
C SER A 63 -4.52 -5.56 10.20
N SER A 64 -4.42 -6.82 10.60
CA SER A 64 -5.07 -7.38 11.77
C SER A 64 -4.21 -8.48 12.36
N GLY A 65 -4.04 -8.49 13.69
CA GLY A 65 -3.35 -9.58 14.39
C GLY A 65 -1.91 -9.86 13.93
N GLY A 66 -1.19 -8.85 13.43
CA GLY A 66 0.18 -9.00 12.91
C GLY A 66 0.26 -9.60 11.50
N TYR A 67 -0.86 -9.74 10.81
CA TYR A 67 -0.93 -10.02 9.38
C TYR A 67 -1.11 -8.71 8.61
N TYR A 68 -0.57 -8.68 7.40
CA TYR A 68 -0.63 -7.53 6.49
C TYR A 68 -1.04 -8.01 5.10
N PHE A 69 -2.15 -7.51 4.60
CA PHE A 69 -2.48 -7.62 3.18
C PHE A 69 -1.96 -6.36 2.49
N ILE A 70 -1.01 -6.52 1.56
CA ILE A 70 -0.38 -5.41 0.84
C ILE A 70 -0.80 -5.48 -0.62
N SER A 71 -1.26 -4.36 -1.17
CA SER A 71 -1.62 -4.25 -2.57
C SER A 71 -1.16 -2.92 -3.18
N SER A 72 -1.08 -2.89 -4.50
CA SER A 72 -0.84 -1.67 -5.27
C SER A 72 -1.63 -1.69 -6.57
N THR A 73 -2.15 -0.55 -6.99
CA THR A 73 -2.74 -0.40 -8.33
C THR A 73 -1.67 0.05 -9.32
N TYR A 74 -1.61 -0.59 -10.47
CA TYR A 74 -0.67 -0.28 -11.55
C TYR A 74 -1.43 0.00 -12.84
N ASN A 75 -1.08 1.09 -13.52
CA ASN A 75 -1.61 1.43 -14.84
C ASN A 75 -0.51 1.21 -15.89
N ASN A 76 -0.77 0.37 -16.89
CA ASN A 76 0.19 0.09 -17.95
C ASN A 76 0.25 1.18 -19.06
N GLY A 77 -0.56 2.24 -18.96
CA GLY A 77 -0.56 3.37 -19.90
C GLY A 77 -1.24 3.09 -21.22
N LEU A 78 -1.93 1.95 -21.36
CA LEU A 78 -2.72 1.62 -22.55
C LEU A 78 -4.13 2.24 -22.45
N THR A 79 -4.67 2.62 -23.62
CA THR A 79 -5.88 3.44 -23.78
C THR A 79 -7.16 2.89 -23.17
N ASP A 80 -7.17 1.64 -22.72
CA ASP A 80 -8.35 0.93 -22.23
C ASP A 80 -8.37 0.74 -20.70
N SER A 81 -7.70 1.63 -19.94
CA SER A 81 -7.91 1.75 -18.48
C SER A 81 -7.79 0.43 -17.69
N ILE A 82 -6.93 -0.48 -18.16
CA ILE A 82 -6.68 -1.72 -17.44
C ILE A 82 -5.73 -1.38 -16.29
N THR A 83 -6.34 -1.18 -15.12
CA THR A 83 -5.62 -1.10 -13.87
C THR A 83 -5.42 -2.53 -13.35
N GLU A 84 -4.16 -2.88 -13.10
CA GLU A 84 -3.78 -4.15 -12.50
C GLU A 84 -3.66 -3.97 -11.00
N VAL A 85 -4.22 -4.89 -10.22
CA VAL A 85 -3.98 -4.95 -8.78
C VAL A 85 -2.88 -5.98 -8.53
N ARG A 86 -1.73 -5.51 -8.06
CA ARG A 86 -0.59 -6.35 -7.65
C ARG A 86 -0.67 -6.57 -6.16
N THR A 87 -0.38 -7.79 -5.71
CA THR A 87 -0.46 -8.13 -4.28
C THR A 87 0.81 -8.84 -3.82
N TYR A 88 1.02 -8.85 -2.50
CA TYR A 88 2.12 -9.62 -1.93
C TYR A 88 1.91 -11.10 -2.24
N ASN A 89 2.91 -11.70 -2.91
CA ASN A 89 2.91 -13.13 -3.18
C ASN A 89 3.92 -13.81 -2.25
N GLY A 90 3.44 -14.23 -1.08
CA GLY A 90 4.21 -15.08 -0.19
C GLY A 90 4.41 -16.42 -0.87
N MET A 91 5.61 -16.67 -1.38
CA MET A 91 6.00 -17.92 -2.09
C MET A 91 5.76 -19.23 -1.30
N ILE A 92 5.27 -19.15 -0.05
CA ILE A 92 4.92 -20.28 0.80
C ILE A 92 3.40 -20.48 0.73
N HIS A 93 2.95 -21.37 -0.16
CA HIS A 93 1.53 -21.64 -0.43
C HIS A 93 0.81 -22.47 0.65
N ASN A 94 1.47 -22.85 1.75
CA ASN A 94 0.92 -23.75 2.77
C ASN A 94 0.46 -23.03 4.05
N TYR A 95 0.26 -21.71 4.01
CA TYR A 95 -0.32 -21.01 5.16
C TYR A 95 -1.84 -21.22 5.22
N PRO A 96 -2.39 -21.54 6.40
CA PRO A 96 -3.84 -21.60 6.57
C PRO A 96 -4.46 -20.23 6.27
N SER A 97 -5.73 -20.23 5.88
CA SER A 97 -6.48 -18.99 5.76
C SER A 97 -6.59 -18.28 7.11
N VAL A 98 -6.53 -16.96 7.09
CA VAL A 98 -6.59 -16.11 8.27
C VAL A 98 -7.80 -15.20 8.16
N GLU A 99 -8.57 -15.08 9.23
CA GLU A 99 -9.68 -14.13 9.28
C GLU A 99 -9.16 -12.71 9.57
N MET A 100 -9.44 -11.77 8.67
CA MET A 100 -9.22 -10.34 8.85
C MET A 100 -10.50 -9.60 8.50
N TYR A 101 -11.00 -8.79 9.44
CA TYR A 101 -12.23 -7.99 9.28
C TYR A 101 -13.46 -8.79 8.86
N GLY A 102 -13.61 -10.03 9.34
CA GLY A 102 -14.73 -10.92 9.00
C GLY A 102 -14.59 -11.62 7.64
N HIS A 103 -13.45 -11.47 6.96
CA HIS A 103 -13.15 -12.15 5.70
C HIS A 103 -12.01 -13.15 5.89
N LEU A 104 -12.14 -14.34 5.30
CA LEU A 104 -11.07 -15.33 5.26
C LEU A 104 -10.13 -15.03 4.09
N TRP A 105 -8.89 -14.69 4.41
CA TRP A 105 -7.84 -14.42 3.45
C TRP A 105 -6.93 -15.64 3.29
N PRO A 106 -6.57 -16.05 2.06
CA PRO A 106 -5.51 -17.02 1.85
C PRO A 106 -4.21 -16.54 2.49
N GLY A 107 -3.60 -17.37 3.35
CA GLY A 107 -2.38 -16.97 4.05
C GLY A 107 -1.19 -16.67 3.12
N SER A 108 -1.21 -17.16 1.88
CA SER A 108 -0.23 -16.85 0.83
C SER A 108 -0.26 -15.39 0.36
N LEU A 109 -1.39 -14.70 0.52
CA LEU A 109 -1.54 -13.27 0.20
C LEU A 109 -1.19 -12.36 1.37
N LEU A 110 -0.86 -12.94 2.53
CA LEU A 110 -0.58 -12.20 3.74
C LEU A 110 0.91 -12.17 4.05
N CYS A 111 1.41 -10.98 4.26
CA CYS A 111 2.74 -10.75 4.80
C CYS A 111 2.67 -10.77 6.34
N ARG A 112 3.71 -11.31 6.98
CA ARG A 112 3.92 -11.20 8.44
C ARG A 112 5.16 -10.37 8.78
N ASP A 113 5.98 -10.08 7.78
CA ASP A 113 7.19 -9.31 7.96
C ASP A 113 6.91 -7.81 7.74
N TYR A 114 6.87 -7.08 8.85
CA TYR A 114 6.62 -5.65 8.82
C TYR A 114 7.70 -4.88 8.03
N THR A 115 8.93 -5.40 7.91
CA THR A 115 9.95 -4.70 7.12
C THR A 115 9.61 -4.67 5.64
N ILE A 116 8.87 -5.66 5.13
CA ILE A 116 8.36 -5.65 3.76
C ILE A 116 7.30 -4.55 3.59
N VAL A 117 6.40 -4.38 4.56
CA VAL A 117 5.41 -3.29 4.56
C VAL A 117 6.12 -1.94 4.51
N GLU A 118 7.10 -1.72 5.40
CA GLU A 118 7.86 -0.47 5.42
C GLU A 118 8.60 -0.23 4.10
N GLN A 119 9.23 -1.27 3.53
CA GLN A 119 9.96 -1.20 2.27
C GLN A 119 9.06 -0.82 1.10
N VAL A 120 7.88 -1.46 0.95
CA VAL A 120 6.92 -1.16 -0.14
C VAL A 120 6.49 0.30 -0.09
N PHE A 121 6.11 0.78 1.09
CA PHE A 121 5.67 2.17 1.24
C PHE A 121 6.80 3.16 1.02
N LYS A 122 8.02 2.82 1.44
CA LYS A 122 9.20 3.67 1.25
C LYS A 122 9.60 3.75 -0.22
N ASP A 123 9.64 2.62 -0.92
CA ASP A 123 9.94 2.59 -2.36
C ASP A 123 8.92 3.41 -3.15
N PHE A 124 7.63 3.26 -2.83
CA PHE A 124 6.60 4.07 -3.46
C PHE A 124 6.73 5.56 -3.13
N PHE A 125 6.95 5.93 -1.87
CA PHE A 125 7.09 7.32 -1.46
C PHE A 125 8.33 8.02 -2.07
N GLU A 126 9.46 7.33 -2.14
CA GLU A 126 10.72 7.92 -2.61
C GLU A 126 10.86 7.87 -4.14
N ARG A 127 10.27 6.85 -4.79
CA ARG A 127 10.55 6.53 -6.20
C ARG A 127 9.30 6.40 -7.07
N GLY A 128 8.10 6.39 -6.47
CA GLY A 128 6.83 6.23 -7.19
C GLY A 128 6.63 4.83 -7.78
N VAL A 129 7.38 3.83 -7.33
CA VAL A 129 7.34 2.46 -7.85
C VAL A 129 7.34 1.44 -6.73
N VAL A 130 6.71 0.28 -6.97
CA VAL A 130 6.87 -0.91 -6.15
C VAL A 130 7.49 -2.02 -6.99
N PRO A 131 8.60 -2.65 -6.55
CA PRO A 131 9.23 -3.73 -7.31
C PRO A 131 8.32 -4.94 -7.51
N GLU A 132 8.30 -5.48 -8.73
CA GLU A 132 7.57 -6.72 -9.06
C GLU A 132 8.09 -7.96 -8.31
N SER A 133 9.33 -7.88 -7.82
CA SER A 133 9.89 -8.90 -6.93
C SER A 133 9.22 -8.95 -5.55
N ILE A 134 8.42 -7.94 -5.20
CA ILE A 134 7.68 -7.85 -3.92
C ILE A 134 6.17 -8.00 -4.15
N LEU A 135 5.61 -7.22 -5.09
CA LEU A 135 4.18 -7.29 -5.45
C LEU A 135 4.03 -7.67 -6.94
N SER A 136 3.30 -8.74 -7.22
CA SER A 136 3.06 -9.24 -8.58
C SER A 136 1.57 -9.36 -8.89
#